data_AF-A0A671MS53-F1
#
_entry.id   AF-A0A671MS53-F1
#
_cell.length_a   1.000
_cell.length_b   1.000
_cell.length_c   1.000
_cell.angle_alpha   90.00
_cell.angle_beta   90.00
_cell.angle_gamma   90.00
#
_symmetry.space_group_name_H-M   'P 1'
#
loop_
_entity.id
_entity.type
_entity.pdbx_description
1 polymer ?
#
loop_
_entity_poly.entity_id
_entity_poly.type
_entity_poly.pdbx_seq_one_letter_code
_entity_poly.pdbx_strand_id
1 'polypeptide(L)' 'MRIHTGEKPFTCDQCGKSFTHSANLKDHMNIHTREKQHACDQCGKTFLRAPDLKKHLRVHTKEK' A
#
# COMPACT_ATOMS: atom_id res chain seq x y z
N MET A 1 4.66 28.38 -17.16
CA MET A 1 4.50 27.78 -15.81
C MET A 1 3.20 26.99 -15.81
N ARG A 2 3.23 25.67 -15.61
CA ARG A 2 2.03 24.84 -15.72
C ARG A 2 1.33 24.85 -14.36
N ILE A 3 0.41 25.78 -14.20
CA ILE A 3 -0.43 25.92 -13.01
C ILE A 3 -1.31 24.67 -12.97
N HIS A 4 -0.93 23.70 -12.17
CA HIS A 4 -1.79 22.58 -11.81
C HIS A 4 -2.58 23.01 -10.58
N THR A 5 -3.55 23.92 -10.76
CA THR A 5 -4.59 24.23 -9.74
C THR A 5 -5.59 23.07 -9.65
N GLY A 6 -5.09 21.84 -9.62
CA GLY A 6 -5.84 20.71 -9.09
C GLY A 6 -5.69 20.76 -7.59
N GLU A 7 -6.45 21.62 -6.92
CA GLU A 7 -6.50 21.68 -5.45
C GLU A 7 -6.91 20.30 -4.95
N LYS A 8 -5.90 19.54 -4.57
CA LYS A 8 -6.02 18.21 -4.01
C LYS A 8 -5.65 18.37 -2.54
N PRO A 9 -6.63 18.69 -1.67
CA PRO A 9 -6.35 19.04 -0.27
C PRO A 9 -5.68 17.89 0.49
N PHE A 10 -5.81 16.65 -0.02
CA PHE A 10 -5.24 15.47 0.59
C PHE A 10 -3.90 15.12 -0.07
N THR A 11 -2.81 15.68 0.44
CA THR A 11 -1.45 15.39 -0.04
C THR A 11 -0.73 14.41 0.87
N CYS A 12 -0.06 13.43 0.26
CA CYS A 12 0.80 12.50 0.97
C CYS A 12 2.11 13.19 1.34
N ASP A 13 2.37 13.28 2.63
CA ASP A 13 3.59 13.90 3.17
C ASP A 13 4.87 13.08 2.84
N GLN A 14 4.74 11.75 2.66
CA GLN A 14 5.89 10.89 2.39
C GLN A 14 6.41 10.92 0.95
N CYS A 15 5.55 11.19 -0.03
CA CYS A 15 5.95 11.18 -1.45
C CYS A 15 5.45 12.39 -2.26
N GLY A 16 4.74 13.32 -1.63
CA GLY A 16 4.19 14.51 -2.27
C GLY A 16 3.04 14.24 -3.24
N LYS A 17 2.49 13.02 -3.29
CA LYS A 17 1.33 12.72 -4.14
C LYS A 17 0.06 13.34 -3.59
N SER A 18 -0.61 14.14 -4.39
CA SER A 18 -1.89 14.75 -4.03
C SER A 18 -3.08 13.94 -4.55
N PHE A 19 -4.12 13.86 -3.73
CA PHE A 19 -5.39 13.16 -3.96
C PHE A 19 -6.59 14.07 -3.74
N THR A 20 -7.67 13.83 -4.46
CA THR A 20 -8.90 14.61 -4.37
C THR A 20 -9.77 14.18 -3.17
N HIS A 21 -9.63 12.94 -2.71
CA HIS A 21 -10.42 12.38 -1.60
C HIS A 21 -9.52 11.85 -0.48
N SER A 22 -9.95 12.05 0.76
CA SER A 22 -9.27 11.54 1.96
C SER A 22 -9.22 10.01 1.99
N ALA A 23 -10.23 9.33 1.47
CA ALA A 23 -10.25 7.86 1.35
C ALA A 23 -9.11 7.35 0.46
N ASN A 24 -8.83 8.02 -0.66
CA ASN A 24 -7.74 7.66 -1.57
C ASN A 24 -6.38 7.97 -0.95
N LEU A 25 -6.24 9.10 -0.25
CA LEU A 25 -5.03 9.38 0.52
C LEU A 25 -4.83 8.32 1.61
N LYS A 26 -5.87 7.92 2.35
CA LYS A 26 -5.80 6.91 3.40
C LYS A 26 -5.42 5.53 2.85
N ASP A 27 -5.98 5.11 1.73
CA ASP A 27 -5.59 3.88 1.04
C ASP A 27 -4.12 3.95 0.59
N HIS A 28 -3.72 5.09 0.02
CA HIS A 28 -2.34 5.34 -0.37
C HIS A 28 -1.38 5.38 0.84
N MET A 29 -1.77 5.92 1.99
CA MET A 29 -0.90 5.91 3.17
C MET A 29 -0.62 4.48 3.65
N ASN A 30 -1.48 3.50 3.35
CA ASN A 30 -1.20 2.09 3.65
C ASN A 30 0.00 1.52 2.88
N ILE A 31 0.32 2.06 1.68
CA ILE A 31 1.52 1.62 0.94
C ILE A 31 2.81 2.16 1.59
N HIS A 32 2.68 3.27 2.32
CA HIS A 32 3.77 4.00 2.94
C HIS A 32 4.08 3.51 4.34
N THR A 33 3.05 3.28 5.16
CA THR A 33 3.23 2.92 6.57
C THR A 33 3.71 1.49 6.77
N ARG A 34 3.72 0.62 5.74
CA ARG A 34 3.94 -0.84 5.87
C ARG A 34 3.06 -1.55 6.93
N GLU A 35 2.19 -0.82 7.61
CA GLU A 35 1.50 -1.24 8.83
C GLU A 35 0.34 -2.19 8.54
N LYS A 36 -0.09 -2.22 7.27
CA LYS A 36 -1.05 -3.21 6.74
C LYS A 36 -0.42 -4.14 5.71
N GLN A 37 0.91 -4.24 5.72
CA GLN A 37 1.59 -5.17 4.84
C GLN A 37 1.80 -6.47 5.60
N HIS A 38 0.93 -7.42 5.32
CA HIS A 38 1.19 -8.81 5.65
C HIS A 38 2.37 -9.26 4.81
N ALA A 39 3.58 -9.09 5.34
CA ALA A 39 4.81 -9.51 4.70
C ALA A 39 4.96 -11.03 4.84
N CYS A 40 5.35 -11.68 3.75
CA CYS A 40 5.77 -13.06 3.78
C CYS A 40 7.19 -13.12 4.32
N ASP A 41 7.36 -13.77 5.47
CA ASP A 41 8.67 -13.93 6.12
C ASP A 41 9.65 -14.75 5.25
N GLN A 42 9.14 -15.65 4.40
CA GLN A 42 9.97 -16.53 3.57
C GLN A 42 10.54 -15.85 2.31
N CYS A 43 9.89 -14.82 1.77
CA CYS A 43 10.32 -14.21 0.50
C CYS A 43 10.24 -12.68 0.47
N GLY A 44 9.86 -12.04 1.59
CA GLY A 44 9.75 -10.59 1.71
C GLY A 44 8.59 -9.97 0.91
N LYS A 45 7.73 -10.76 0.24
CA LYS A 45 6.59 -10.22 -0.51
C LYS A 45 5.55 -9.64 0.43
N THR A 46 5.12 -8.41 0.17
CA THR A 46 4.14 -7.70 0.99
C THR A 46 2.76 -7.71 0.36
N PHE A 47 1.76 -8.06 1.17
CA PHE A 47 0.36 -8.15 0.75
C PHE A 47 -0.49 -7.14 1.51
N LEU A 48 -1.45 -6.51 0.83
CA LEU A 48 -2.37 -5.53 1.40
C LEU A 48 -3.46 -6.13 2.30
N ARG A 49 -3.69 -7.46 2.22
CA ARG A 49 -4.74 -8.15 2.98
C ARG A 49 -4.21 -9.47 3.58
N ALA A 50 -4.65 -9.78 4.80
CA ALA A 50 -4.36 -11.03 5.50
C ALA A 50 -4.71 -12.29 4.68
N PRO A 51 -5.89 -12.42 4.04
CA PRO A 51 -6.21 -13.61 3.26
C PRO A 51 -5.31 -13.80 2.04
N ASP A 52 -4.83 -12.72 1.42
CA ASP A 52 -3.90 -12.78 0.29
C ASP A 52 -2.53 -13.32 0.74
N LEU A 53 -2.00 -12.84 1.87
CA LEU A 53 -0.81 -13.46 2.47
C LEU A 53 -1.05 -14.93 2.82
N LYS A 54 -2.16 -15.26 3.46
CA LYS A 54 -2.46 -16.64 3.88
C LYS A 54 -2.55 -17.60 2.68
N LYS A 55 -3.11 -17.15 1.56
CA LYS A 55 -3.11 -17.92 0.31
C LYS A 55 -1.70 -18.05 -0.26
N HIS A 56 -0.92 -16.97 -0.22
CA HIS A 56 0.47 -16.98 -0.67
C HIS A 56 1.36 -17.93 0.14
N LEU A 57 1.21 -17.98 1.47
CA LEU A 57 1.97 -18.89 2.34
C LEU A 57 1.77 -20.36 1.97
N ARG A 58 0.63 -20.72 1.36
CA ARG A 58 0.39 -22.08 0.86
C ARG A 58 1.31 -22.49 -0.28
N VAL A 59 1.84 -21.52 -1.04
CA VAL A 59 2.79 -21.78 -2.12
C VAL A 59 4.13 -22.24 -1.56
N HIS A 60 4.54 -21.66 -0.44
CA HIS A 60 5.78 -22.03 0.25
C HIS A 60 5.69 -23.35 1.01
N THR A 61 4.52 -23.67 1.56
CA THR A 61 4.31 -24.97 2.25
C THR A 61 4.29 -26.19 1.30
N LYS A 62 4.47 -26.00 -0.02
CA LYS A 62 4.53 -27.11 -0.99
C LYS A 62 5.94 -27.69 -1.18
N GLU A 63 6.94 -27.24 -0.44
CA GLU A 63 8.23 -27.91 -0.38
C GLU A 63 8.16 -29.04 0.65
N LYS A 64 7.82 -30.24 0.19
CA LYS A 64 8.08 -31.50 0.89
C LYS A 64 8.66 -32.49 -0.10
#